data_AF-A0A1A8WHE2-F1
#
_entry.id   AF-A0A1A8WHE2-F1
#
_cell.length_a   1.000
_cell.length_b   1.000
_cell.length_c   1.000
_cell.angle_alpha   90.00
_cell.angle_beta   90.00
_cell.angle_gamma   90.00
#
_symmetry.space_group_name_H-M   'P 1'
#
loop_
_entity.id
_entity.type
_entity.pdbx_description
1 polymer ?
#
loop_
_entity_poly.entity_id
_entity_poly.type
_entity_poly.pdbx_seq_one_letter_code
_entity_poly.pdbx_strand_id
1 'polypeptide(L)'
;MEHAEEILKDLPKYQLYNKLNENGDKDKYCNYCNNDKSILTPHEGLFDLCCLFAKNLITLPTVLQGVNDENERCRYFTFWIHDNIRKLLNTHSNDQSKIYIISSRFSLVLSAIKIFSQHNNCSYESRTDINFELWKKWKDLFDYITNYTEIQNKLNSNSSLCQKYLNYMSYIERVYENYSKECCNGNAKKCHFTFGSNPW
;
A
#
# COMPACT_ATOMS: atom_id res chain seq x y z
N MET A 1 9.47 -13.49 -0.39
CA MET A 1 10.00 -13.32 -1.75
C MET A 1 10.54 -11.91 -1.88
N GLU A 2 11.86 -11.76 -1.78
CA GLU A 2 12.59 -10.50 -2.02
C GLU A 2 12.62 -10.13 -3.51
N HIS A 3 12.20 -11.04 -4.40
CA HIS A 3 12.36 -10.90 -5.85
C HIS A 3 11.35 -9.97 -6.56
N ALA A 4 10.18 -9.71 -5.97
CA ALA A 4 9.17 -8.84 -6.60
C ALA A 4 9.65 -7.39 -6.66
N GLU A 5 10.18 -6.86 -5.56
CA GLU A 5 10.72 -5.49 -5.51
C GLU A 5 11.89 -5.33 -6.48
N GLU A 6 12.77 -6.32 -6.64
CA GLU A 6 13.88 -6.26 -7.59
C GLU A 6 13.45 -6.18 -9.06
N ILE A 7 12.28 -6.72 -9.41
CA ILE A 7 11.74 -6.71 -10.78
C ILE A 7 11.06 -5.38 -11.07
N LEU A 8 10.36 -4.86 -10.06
CA LEU A 8 9.48 -3.71 -10.20
C LEU A 8 10.17 -2.37 -9.91
N LYS A 9 11.26 -2.34 -9.11
CA LYS A 9 11.89 -1.10 -8.61
C LYS A 9 12.22 -0.05 -9.68
N ASP A 10 12.54 -0.49 -10.89
CA ASP A 10 12.94 0.37 -11.99
C ASP A 10 11.77 0.70 -12.94
N LEU A 11 10.54 0.28 -12.59
CA LEU A 11 9.36 0.52 -13.40
C LEU A 11 8.67 1.83 -12.99
N PRO A 12 8.20 2.65 -13.96
CA PRO A 12 7.67 3.98 -13.68
C PRO A 12 6.51 4.00 -12.68
N LYS A 13 5.59 3.03 -12.77
CA LYS A 13 4.43 2.95 -11.88
C LYS A 13 4.83 2.53 -10.47
N TYR A 14 5.77 1.60 -10.31
CA TYR A 14 6.30 1.24 -8.99
C TYR A 14 7.06 2.41 -8.33
N GLN A 15 7.78 3.22 -9.11
CA GLN A 15 8.52 4.38 -8.60
C GLN A 15 7.62 5.48 -8.02
N LEU A 16 6.29 5.43 -8.24
CA LEU A 16 5.35 6.35 -7.59
C LEU A 16 5.41 6.26 -6.07
N TYR A 17 5.75 5.10 -5.51
CA TYR A 17 5.97 4.95 -4.07
C TYR A 17 7.10 5.82 -3.52
N ASN A 18 8.10 6.15 -4.33
CA ASN A 18 9.20 7.02 -3.90
C ASN A 18 8.69 8.42 -3.53
N LYS A 19 7.70 8.94 -4.27
CA LYS A 19 7.09 10.25 -4.00
C LYS A 19 6.37 10.26 -2.64
N LEU A 20 5.77 9.14 -2.27
CA LEU A 20 5.12 8.98 -0.96
C LEU A 20 6.15 8.84 0.18
N ASN A 21 7.38 8.42 -0.12
CA ASN A 21 8.46 8.33 0.88
C ASN A 21 9.17 9.68 1.14
N GLU A 22 8.88 10.72 0.35
CA GLU A 22 9.54 12.02 0.50
C GLU A 22 9.06 12.77 1.75
N ASN A 23 9.98 13.03 2.69
CA ASN A 23 9.68 13.73 3.95
C ASN A 23 9.05 15.12 3.71
N GLY A 24 9.57 15.90 2.76
CA GLY A 24 9.06 17.25 2.45
C GLY A 24 8.86 18.10 3.71
N ASP A 25 7.70 18.75 3.81
CA ASP A 25 7.27 19.54 4.98
C ASP A 25 6.30 18.77 5.90
N LYS A 26 6.51 17.45 6.06
CA LYS A 26 5.65 16.57 6.90
C LYS A 26 5.36 17.12 8.30
N ASP A 27 6.30 17.88 8.87
CA ASP A 27 6.20 18.39 10.25
C ASP A 27 4.99 19.31 10.44
N LYS A 28 4.56 20.02 9.38
CA LYS A 28 3.36 20.87 9.39
C LYS A 28 2.07 20.06 9.58
N TYR A 29 2.11 18.76 9.31
CA TYR A 29 0.97 17.85 9.35
C TYR A 29 1.01 16.90 10.56
N CYS A 30 2.06 16.96 11.39
CA CYS A 30 2.19 16.11 12.58
C CYS A 30 1.10 16.37 13.64
N ASN A 31 0.45 17.53 13.62
CA ASN A 31 -0.62 17.86 14.56
C ASN A 31 -1.79 16.86 14.51
N TYR A 32 -2.09 16.29 13.34
CA TYR A 32 -3.10 15.25 13.18
C TYR A 32 -2.76 13.94 13.91
N CYS A 33 -1.50 13.75 14.31
CA CYS A 33 -1.00 12.56 15.00
C CYS A 33 -0.85 12.75 16.52
N ASN A 34 -1.07 13.96 17.05
CA ASN A 34 -0.78 14.28 18.45
C ASN A 34 -1.59 13.45 19.44
N ASN A 35 -2.85 13.13 19.11
CA ASN A 35 -3.72 12.32 19.97
C ASN A 35 -3.18 10.88 20.12
N ASP A 36 -2.45 10.38 19.14
CA ASP A 36 -1.89 9.02 19.12
C ASP A 36 -0.39 9.01 19.46
N LYS A 37 0.21 10.16 19.78
CA LYS A 37 1.66 10.30 20.00
C LYS A 37 2.19 9.35 21.06
N SER A 38 1.50 9.22 22.19
CA SER A 38 1.92 8.33 23.30
C SER A 38 1.89 6.85 22.93
N ILE A 39 1.08 6.47 21.94
CA ILE A 39 0.94 5.09 21.46
C ILE A 39 1.94 4.80 20.35
N LEU A 40 2.22 5.78 19.48
CA LEU A 40 3.11 5.61 18.33
C LEU A 40 4.59 5.78 18.69
N THR A 41 4.94 6.72 19.56
CA THR A 41 6.34 7.03 19.91
C THR A 41 7.13 5.84 20.48
N PRO A 42 6.53 4.93 21.29
CA PRO A 42 7.23 3.73 21.76
C PRO A 42 7.69 2.78 20.65
N HIS A 43 7.17 2.92 19.44
CA HIS A 43 7.54 2.13 18.27
C HIS A 43 8.30 3.02 17.29
N GLU A 44 9.63 2.86 17.28
CA GLU A 44 10.53 3.68 16.48
C GLU A 44 10.03 3.82 15.02
N GLY A 45 9.97 5.06 14.54
CA GLY A 45 9.53 5.42 13.19
C GLY A 45 8.02 5.56 12.98
N LEU A 46 7.15 5.09 13.89
CA LEU A 46 5.70 5.16 13.65
C LEU A 46 5.10 6.56 13.77
N PHE A 47 5.59 7.38 14.71
CA PHE A 47 5.12 8.75 14.82
C PHE A 47 5.51 9.56 13.57
N ASP A 48 6.74 9.38 13.09
CA ASP A 48 7.22 9.97 11.84
C ASP A 48 6.41 9.50 10.62
N LEU A 49 6.10 8.20 10.55
CA LEU A 49 5.24 7.63 9.51
C LEU A 49 3.83 8.23 9.58
N CYS A 50 3.30 8.49 10.78
CA CYS A 50 2.01 9.15 10.94
C CYS A 50 2.00 10.57 10.36
N CYS A 51 3.04 11.37 10.62
CA CYS A 51 3.15 12.70 10.02
C CYS A 51 3.19 12.62 8.48
N LEU A 52 3.95 11.66 7.94
CA LEU A 52 4.05 11.45 6.51
C LEU A 52 2.72 10.95 5.91
N PHE A 53 2.01 10.08 6.62
CA PHE A 53 0.65 9.65 6.29
C PHE A 53 -0.30 10.83 6.18
N ALA A 54 -0.31 11.72 7.18
CA ALA A 54 -1.16 12.91 7.19
C ALA A 54 -0.85 13.86 6.03
N LYS A 55 0.43 14.16 5.82
CA LYS A 55 0.92 14.98 4.69
C LYS A 55 0.47 14.38 3.35
N ASN A 56 0.79 13.10 3.12
CA ASN A 56 0.49 12.43 1.85
C ASN A 56 -1.01 12.31 1.62
N LEU A 57 -1.81 12.07 2.65
CA LEU A 57 -3.26 12.03 2.53
C LEU A 57 -3.82 13.40 2.10
N ILE A 58 -3.42 14.48 2.76
CA ILE A 58 -3.93 15.83 2.46
C ILE A 58 -3.47 16.31 1.09
N THR A 59 -2.24 15.97 0.69
CA THR A 59 -1.60 16.46 -0.54
C THR A 59 -1.58 15.43 -1.67
N LEU A 60 -2.32 14.33 -1.54
CA LEU A 60 -2.26 13.18 -2.45
C LEU A 60 -2.42 13.56 -3.94
N PRO A 61 -3.36 14.44 -4.33
CA PRO A 61 -3.50 14.86 -5.72
C PRO A 61 -2.25 15.54 -6.28
N THR A 62 -1.48 16.22 -5.44
CA THR A 62 -0.22 16.89 -5.82
C THR A 62 0.93 15.89 -5.86
N VAL A 63 1.08 15.07 -4.80
CA VAL A 63 2.15 14.07 -4.71
C VAL A 63 2.08 13.06 -5.86
N LEU A 64 0.87 12.63 -6.23
CA LEU A 64 0.62 11.69 -7.33
C LEU A 64 -0.08 12.38 -8.52
N GLN A 65 0.34 13.60 -8.86
CA GLN A 65 -0.24 14.36 -9.98
C GLN A 65 -0.22 13.65 -11.34
N GLY A 66 0.72 12.70 -11.55
CA GLY A 66 0.83 11.91 -12.78
C GLY A 66 -0.15 10.72 -12.86
N VAL A 67 -0.96 10.49 -11.82
CA VAL A 67 -2.00 9.47 -11.80
C VAL A 67 -3.34 10.20 -11.95
N ASN A 68 -4.08 9.97 -13.04
CA ASN A 68 -5.30 10.74 -13.31
C ASN A 68 -6.50 10.26 -12.48
N ASP A 69 -6.60 8.96 -12.23
CA ASP A 69 -7.72 8.37 -11.49
C ASP A 69 -7.54 8.54 -9.97
N GLU A 70 -8.55 9.13 -9.33
CA GLU A 70 -8.54 9.36 -7.88
C GLU A 70 -8.49 8.04 -7.10
N ASN A 71 -9.21 7.01 -7.57
CA ASN A 71 -9.22 5.71 -6.91
C ASN A 71 -7.86 5.01 -7.02
N GLU A 72 -7.16 5.13 -8.15
CA GLU A 72 -5.81 4.64 -8.35
C GLU A 72 -4.84 5.33 -7.39
N ARG A 73 -4.91 6.66 -7.24
CA ARG A 73 -4.11 7.39 -6.22
C ARG A 73 -4.37 6.84 -4.82
N CYS A 74 -5.63 6.66 -4.44
CA CYS A 74 -5.99 6.10 -3.15
C CYS A 74 -5.45 4.67 -2.97
N ARG A 75 -5.50 3.82 -4.00
CA ARG A 75 -4.92 2.47 -3.95
C ARG A 75 -3.42 2.50 -3.71
N TYR A 76 -2.66 3.34 -4.42
CA TYR A 76 -1.24 3.55 -4.16
C TYR A 76 -1.00 3.97 -2.72
N PHE A 77 -1.72 4.98 -2.24
CA PHE A 77 -1.61 5.46 -0.86
C PHE A 77 -1.89 4.36 0.18
N THR A 78 -2.99 3.60 0.01
CA THR A 78 -3.39 2.53 0.93
C THR A 78 -2.36 1.42 0.96
N PHE A 79 -1.88 0.93 -0.19
CA PHE A 79 -0.84 -0.09 -0.20
C PHE A 79 0.48 0.40 0.37
N TRP A 80 0.86 1.64 0.08
CA TRP A 80 2.05 2.27 0.64
C TRP A 80 2.01 2.30 2.17
N ILE A 81 0.90 2.74 2.77
CA ILE A 81 0.83 2.86 4.22
C ILE A 81 0.81 1.48 4.90
N HIS A 82 0.06 0.50 4.36
CA HIS A 82 0.08 -0.86 4.92
C HIS A 82 1.46 -1.51 4.82
N ASP A 83 2.19 -1.28 3.72
CA ASP A 83 3.55 -1.79 3.54
C ASP A 83 4.54 -1.18 4.53
N ASN A 84 4.47 0.14 4.76
CA ASN A 84 5.34 0.84 5.70
C ASN A 84 5.02 0.49 7.17
N ILE A 85 3.74 0.43 7.54
CA ILE A 85 3.33 -0.02 8.88
C ILE A 85 3.81 -1.46 9.10
N ARG A 86 3.63 -2.37 8.13
CA ARG A 86 4.15 -3.75 8.21
C ARG A 86 5.66 -3.76 8.44
N LYS A 87 6.42 -3.02 7.62
CA LYS A 87 7.89 -2.96 7.70
C LYS A 87 8.36 -2.51 9.09
N LEU A 88 7.73 -1.49 9.66
CA LEU A 88 8.07 -1.01 11.00
C LEU A 88 7.57 -1.94 12.12
N LEU A 89 6.35 -2.45 12.04
CA LEU A 89 5.80 -3.26 13.13
C LEU A 89 6.37 -4.67 13.19
N ASN A 90 6.75 -5.27 12.05
CA ASN A 90 7.40 -6.58 12.02
C ASN A 90 8.76 -6.59 12.76
N THR A 91 9.40 -5.42 12.95
CA THR A 91 10.62 -5.33 13.77
C THR A 91 10.33 -5.18 15.26
N HIS A 92 9.09 -4.82 15.62
CA HIS A 92 8.70 -4.47 16.99
C HIS A 92 7.80 -5.51 17.67
N SER A 93 7.02 -6.31 16.93
CA SER A 93 6.14 -7.33 17.50
C SER A 93 5.70 -8.41 16.51
N ASN A 94 5.54 -9.64 17.01
CA ASN A 94 4.83 -10.72 16.30
C ASN A 94 3.37 -10.89 16.77
N ASP A 95 2.93 -10.09 17.74
CA ASP A 95 1.58 -10.15 18.31
C ASP A 95 0.59 -9.41 17.39
N GLN A 96 -0.28 -10.19 16.73
CA GLN A 96 -1.28 -9.67 15.80
C GLN A 96 -2.26 -8.69 16.46
N SER A 97 -2.57 -8.87 17.75
CA SER A 97 -3.49 -7.97 18.47
C SER A 97 -2.85 -6.61 18.69
N LYS A 98 -1.57 -6.58 19.08
CA LYS A 98 -0.80 -5.33 19.22
C LYS A 98 -0.64 -4.64 17.87
N ILE A 99 -0.28 -5.40 16.85
CA ILE A 99 -0.16 -4.89 15.47
C ILE A 99 -1.46 -4.21 15.04
N TYR A 100 -2.60 -4.88 15.25
CA TYR A 100 -3.90 -4.33 14.91
C TYR A 100 -4.21 -3.04 15.66
N ILE A 101 -4.00 -3.02 16.99
CA ILE A 101 -4.24 -1.84 17.84
C ILE A 101 -3.41 -0.65 17.37
N ILE A 102 -2.11 -0.86 17.10
CA ILE A 102 -1.23 0.21 16.64
C ILE A 102 -1.63 0.70 15.24
N SER A 103 -1.89 -0.24 14.32
CA SER A 103 -2.32 0.08 12.95
C SER A 103 -3.63 0.86 12.92
N SER A 104 -4.60 0.50 13.79
CA SER A 104 -5.90 1.19 13.88
C SER A 104 -5.81 2.67 14.23
N ARG A 105 -4.68 3.14 14.79
CA ARG A 105 -4.46 4.58 15.06
C ARG A 105 -4.45 5.40 13.78
N PHE A 106 -3.96 4.84 12.68
CA PHE A 106 -3.99 5.50 11.37
C PHE A 106 -5.42 5.70 10.86
N SER A 107 -6.38 4.84 11.22
CA SER A 107 -7.80 5.06 10.92
C SER A 107 -8.40 6.23 11.71
N LEU A 108 -7.94 6.47 12.95
CA LEU A 108 -8.34 7.66 13.73
C LEU A 108 -7.78 8.94 13.11
N VAL A 109 -6.51 8.92 12.71
CA VAL A 109 -5.86 10.04 12.01
C VAL A 109 -6.57 10.36 10.70
N LEU A 110 -6.89 9.34 9.88
CA LEU A 110 -7.71 9.50 8.68
C LEU A 110 -9.07 10.17 8.98
N SER A 111 -9.76 9.71 10.03
CA SER A 111 -11.06 10.23 10.42
C SER A 111 -10.97 11.71 10.83
N ALA A 112 -9.94 12.07 11.61
CA ALA A 112 -9.67 13.46 11.97
C ALA A 112 -9.41 14.31 10.72
N ILE A 113 -8.56 13.85 9.80
CA ILE A 113 -8.27 14.58 8.57
C ILE A 113 -9.52 14.77 7.72
N LYS A 114 -10.37 13.74 7.56
CA LYS A 114 -11.62 13.85 6.79
C LYS A 114 -12.59 14.89 7.34
N ILE A 115 -12.62 15.11 8.66
CA ILE A 115 -13.44 16.16 9.27
C ILE A 115 -12.96 17.56 8.82
N PHE A 116 -11.65 17.76 8.66
CA PHE A 116 -11.06 19.06 8.35
C PHE A 116 -10.74 19.27 6.85
N SER A 117 -10.60 18.20 6.07
CA SER A 117 -10.12 18.21 4.69
C SER A 117 -11.17 17.57 3.77
N GLN A 118 -12.08 18.40 3.26
CA GLN A 118 -13.28 18.04 2.50
C GLN A 118 -13.03 17.35 1.13
N HIS A 119 -11.80 16.97 0.80
CA HIS A 119 -11.39 16.57 -0.56
C HIS A 119 -10.65 15.22 -0.65
N ASN A 120 -10.65 14.40 0.40
CA ASN A 120 -10.02 13.08 0.34
C ASN A 120 -11.03 11.94 0.54
N ASN A 121 -11.33 11.21 -0.54
CA ASN A 121 -12.21 10.04 -0.53
C ASN A 121 -11.48 8.72 -0.21
N CYS A 122 -10.16 8.72 -0.09
CA CYS A 122 -9.39 7.53 0.25
C CYS A 122 -9.82 6.93 1.58
N SER A 123 -9.66 5.63 1.69
CA SER A 123 -9.96 4.86 2.89
C SER A 123 -8.72 4.11 3.36
N TYR A 124 -8.60 4.01 4.69
CA TYR A 124 -7.62 3.20 5.36
C TYR A 124 -8.35 2.42 6.46
N GLU A 125 -8.18 1.11 6.45
CA GLU A 125 -8.82 0.22 7.40
C GLU A 125 -7.79 -0.79 7.93
N SER A 126 -7.62 -0.80 9.24
CA SER A 126 -6.98 -1.91 9.94
C SER A 126 -8.07 -2.88 10.37
N ARG A 127 -7.94 -4.17 10.04
CA ARG A 127 -8.88 -5.22 10.47
C ARG A 127 -8.15 -6.39 11.08
N THR A 128 -8.74 -7.01 12.11
CA THR A 128 -8.16 -8.20 12.75
C THR A 128 -8.19 -9.44 11.87
N ASP A 129 -9.08 -9.49 10.87
CA ASP A 129 -9.23 -10.61 9.94
C ASP A 129 -8.35 -10.48 8.68
N ILE A 130 -7.68 -9.34 8.48
CA ILE A 130 -6.68 -9.12 7.41
C ILE A 130 -5.32 -8.85 8.05
N ASN A 131 -4.42 -9.83 7.94
CA ASN A 131 -3.04 -9.65 8.38
C ASN A 131 -2.18 -8.94 7.33
N PHE A 132 -0.97 -8.55 7.73
CA PHE A 132 -0.03 -7.86 6.84
C PHE A 132 0.48 -8.68 5.66
N GLU A 133 0.54 -10.02 5.79
CA GLU A 133 0.93 -10.88 4.66
C GLU A 133 -0.12 -10.87 3.55
N LEU A 134 -1.40 -10.73 3.91
CA LEU A 134 -2.47 -10.60 2.93
C LEU A 134 -2.42 -9.22 2.24
N TRP A 135 -2.23 -8.15 3.01
CA TRP A 135 -1.99 -6.80 2.44
C TRP A 135 -0.81 -6.77 1.48
N LYS A 136 0.28 -7.45 1.84
CA LYS A 136 1.45 -7.58 0.97
C LYS A 136 1.11 -8.27 -0.35
N LYS A 137 0.44 -9.41 -0.30
CA LYS A 137 0.03 -10.15 -1.50
C LYS A 137 -0.87 -9.31 -2.40
N TRP A 138 -1.82 -8.56 -1.82
CA TRP A 138 -2.66 -7.64 -2.60
C TRP A 138 -1.84 -6.53 -3.24
N LYS A 139 -0.92 -5.91 -2.51
CA LYS A 139 0.02 -4.94 -3.09
C LYS A 139 0.79 -5.56 -4.26
N ASP A 140 1.37 -6.74 -4.08
CA ASP A 140 2.15 -7.40 -5.13
C ASP A 140 1.32 -7.68 -6.40
N LEU A 141 0.03 -8.03 -6.23
CA LEU A 141 -0.93 -8.19 -7.33
C LEU A 141 -1.28 -6.85 -8.01
N PHE A 142 -1.52 -5.80 -7.23
CA PHE A 142 -1.77 -4.44 -7.75
C PHE A 142 -0.59 -3.92 -8.55
N ASP A 143 0.62 -4.09 -8.01
CA ASP A 143 1.87 -3.65 -8.63
C ASP A 143 2.10 -4.40 -9.95
N TYR A 144 1.83 -5.70 -9.99
CA TYR A 144 1.87 -6.47 -11.23
C TYR A 144 0.90 -5.90 -12.29
N ILE A 145 -0.37 -5.72 -11.93
CA ILE A 145 -1.42 -5.27 -12.86
C ILE A 145 -1.09 -3.88 -13.41
N THR A 146 -0.68 -2.96 -12.54
CA THR A 146 -0.36 -1.58 -12.93
C THR A 146 0.92 -1.47 -13.75
N ASN A 147 1.84 -2.42 -13.63
CA ASN A 147 3.10 -2.45 -14.38
C ASN A 147 3.10 -3.46 -15.54
N TYR A 148 1.98 -4.12 -15.85
CA TYR A 148 1.92 -5.23 -16.80
C TYR A 148 2.52 -4.90 -18.17
N THR A 149 2.14 -3.75 -18.74
CA THR A 149 2.67 -3.31 -20.05
C THR A 149 4.19 -3.12 -20.03
N GLU A 150 4.73 -2.52 -18.97
CA GLU A 150 6.18 -2.30 -18.84
C GLU A 150 6.94 -3.61 -18.61
N ILE A 151 6.33 -4.54 -17.88
CA ILE A 151 6.83 -5.90 -17.70
C ILE A 151 6.93 -6.60 -19.06
N GLN A 152 5.88 -6.54 -19.89
CA GLN A 152 5.87 -7.11 -21.24
C GLN A 152 6.96 -6.49 -22.12
N ASN A 153 7.09 -5.16 -22.10
CA ASN A 153 8.09 -4.44 -22.89
C ASN A 153 9.53 -4.87 -22.53
N LYS A 154 9.83 -5.02 -21.22
CA LYS A 154 11.14 -5.51 -20.77
C LYS A 154 11.42 -6.93 -21.22
N LEU A 155 10.42 -7.82 -21.18
CA LEU A 155 10.56 -9.21 -21.63
C LEU A 155 10.80 -9.31 -23.14
N ASN A 156 10.10 -8.50 -23.93
CA ASN A 156 10.30 -8.44 -25.38
C ASN A 156 11.69 -7.90 -25.75
N SER A 157 12.25 -7.01 -24.93
CA SER A 157 13.53 -6.35 -25.20
C SER A 157 14.74 -7.14 -24.71
N ASN A 158 14.59 -8.03 -23.72
CA ASN A 158 15.69 -8.78 -23.14
C ASN A 158 15.26 -10.18 -22.68
N SER A 159 15.49 -11.18 -23.54
CA SER A 159 15.15 -12.58 -23.29
C SER A 159 15.91 -13.20 -22.11
N SER A 160 17.07 -12.67 -21.70
CA SER A 160 17.81 -13.17 -20.54
C SER A 160 17.07 -12.97 -19.21
N LEU A 161 16.08 -12.05 -19.18
CA LEU A 161 15.23 -11.81 -18.01
C LEU A 161 14.12 -12.87 -17.85
N CYS A 162 13.89 -13.71 -18.86
CA CYS A 162 12.75 -14.63 -18.93
C CYS A 162 12.65 -15.51 -17.66
N GLN A 163 13.74 -16.15 -17.23
CA GLN A 163 13.71 -17.02 -16.05
C GLN A 163 13.31 -16.28 -14.77
N LYS A 164 13.81 -15.05 -14.58
CA LYS A 164 13.50 -14.23 -13.40
C LYS A 164 12.02 -13.84 -13.39
N TYR A 165 11.49 -13.44 -14.54
CA TYR A 165 10.10 -13.03 -14.68
C TYR A 165 9.12 -14.22 -14.64
N LEU A 166 9.50 -15.39 -15.15
CA LEU A 166 8.69 -16.61 -15.03
C LEU A 166 8.42 -16.95 -13.55
N ASN A 167 9.47 -16.94 -12.72
CA ASN A 167 9.32 -17.19 -11.28
C ASN A 167 8.40 -16.16 -10.60
N TYR A 168 8.47 -14.90 -11.02
CA TYR A 168 7.60 -13.84 -10.52
C TYR A 168 6.15 -13.98 -11.00
N MET A 169 5.93 -14.30 -12.27
CA MET A 169 4.60 -14.57 -12.83
C MET A 169 3.93 -15.75 -12.12
N SER A 170 4.64 -16.87 -11.92
CA SER A 170 4.11 -18.02 -11.17
C SER A 170 3.79 -17.67 -9.71
N TYR A 171 4.49 -16.70 -9.11
CA TYR A 171 4.13 -16.19 -7.79
C TYR A 171 2.84 -15.35 -7.83
N ILE A 172 2.73 -14.42 -8.78
CA ILE A 172 1.53 -13.59 -8.95
C ILE A 172 0.30 -14.43 -9.28
N GLU A 173 0.45 -15.46 -10.12
CA GLU A 173 -0.63 -16.39 -10.45
C GLU A 173 -1.20 -17.05 -9.19
N ARG A 174 -0.36 -17.60 -8.32
CA ARG A 174 -0.80 -18.17 -7.02
C ARG A 174 -1.47 -17.13 -6.12
N VAL A 175 -0.98 -15.89 -6.13
CA VAL A 175 -1.60 -14.79 -5.37
C VAL A 175 -2.99 -14.48 -5.92
N TYR A 176 -3.14 -14.39 -7.24
CA TYR A 176 -4.41 -14.16 -7.92
C TYR A 176 -5.39 -15.30 -7.71
N GLU A 177 -4.96 -16.56 -7.82
CA GLU A 177 -5.80 -17.72 -7.55
C GLU A 177 -6.39 -17.68 -6.14
N ASN A 178 -5.55 -17.37 -5.14
CA ASN A 178 -6.03 -17.22 -3.76
C ASN A 178 -7.01 -16.06 -3.63
N TYR A 179 -6.68 -14.90 -4.21
CA TYR A 179 -7.57 -13.74 -4.23
C TYR A 179 -8.93 -14.08 -4.86
N SER A 180 -8.93 -14.71 -6.03
CA SER A 180 -10.12 -15.13 -6.77
C SER A 180 -10.97 -16.12 -5.96
N LYS A 181 -10.35 -17.10 -5.30
CA LYS A 181 -11.06 -18.02 -4.39
C LYS A 181 -11.73 -17.29 -3.23
N GLU A 182 -11.02 -16.37 -2.58
CA GLU A 182 -11.55 -15.61 -1.45
C GLU A 182 -12.64 -14.62 -1.88
N CYS A 183 -12.55 -14.07 -3.09
CA CYS A 183 -13.36 -12.94 -3.53
C CYS A 183 -14.50 -13.25 -4.48
N CYS A 184 -14.27 -14.11 -5.47
CA CYS A 184 -15.30 -14.52 -6.42
C CYS A 184 -16.15 -15.65 -5.86
N ASN A 185 -15.55 -16.56 -5.08
CA ASN A 185 -16.19 -17.75 -4.54
C ASN A 185 -16.38 -17.71 -3.01
N GLY A 186 -15.97 -16.62 -2.35
CA GLY A 186 -15.88 -16.53 -0.89
C GLY A 186 -16.48 -15.25 -0.30
N ASN A 187 -15.84 -14.71 0.74
CA ASN A 187 -16.33 -13.55 1.47
C ASN A 187 -15.89 -12.24 0.80
N ALA A 188 -16.78 -11.64 0.01
CA ALA A 188 -16.56 -10.37 -0.68
C ALA A 188 -16.06 -9.21 0.22
N LYS A 189 -16.25 -9.27 1.54
CA LYS A 189 -15.70 -8.26 2.48
C LYS A 189 -14.17 -8.29 2.59
N LYS A 190 -13.51 -9.36 2.11
CA LYS A 190 -12.04 -9.44 2.04
C LYS A 190 -11.47 -8.84 0.76
N CYS A 191 -12.29 -8.23 -0.09
CA CYS A 191 -11.92 -7.90 -1.45
C CYS A 191 -11.80 -6.40 -1.64
N HIS A 192 -10.58 -5.89 -1.43
CA HIS A 192 -10.29 -4.46 -1.56
C HIS A 192 -10.09 -4.01 -3.02
N PHE A 193 -10.02 -4.94 -3.98
CA PHE A 193 -10.12 -4.60 -5.39
C PHE A 193 -11.57 -4.75 -5.86
N THR A 194 -12.29 -3.64 -5.91
CA THR A 194 -13.39 -3.53 -6.87
C THR A 194 -12.76 -3.37 -8.25
N PHE A 195 -12.44 -4.50 -8.89
CA PHE A 195 -12.10 -4.51 -10.30
C PHE A 195 -13.36 -4.11 -11.07
N GLY A 196 -13.43 -2.86 -11.54
CA GLY A 196 -14.24 -2.59 -12.71
C GLY A 196 -13.70 -3.46 -13.84
N SER A 197 -14.54 -4.34 -14.39
CA SER A 197 -14.28 -5.25 -15.53
C SER A 197 -12.83 -5.74 -15.66
N ASN A 198 -12.58 -6.93 -15.12
CA ASN A 198 -11.46 -7.83 -15.38
C ASN A 198 -10.40 -7.35 -16.40
N PRO A 199 -9.17 -7.00 -15.98
CA PRO A 199 -8.06 -6.69 -16.88
C PRO A 199 -7.21 -7.93 -17.28
N TRP A 200 -7.66 -9.15 -16.97
CA TRP A 200 -7.05 -10.40 -17.47
C TRP A 200 -7.71 -10.86 -18.75
#